data_AF-A5G188-F1
#
_entry.id   AF-A5G188-F1
#
_cell.length_a   1.000
_cell.length_b   1.000
_cell.length_c   1.000
_cell.angle_alpha   90.00
_cell.angle_beta   90.00
_cell.angle_gamma   90.00
#
_symmetry.space_group_name_H-M   'P 1'
#
loop_
_entity.id
_entity.type
_entity.pdbx_description
1 polymer ?
#
loop_
_entity_poly.entity_id
_entity_poly.type
_entity_poly.pdbx_seq_one_letter_code
_entity_poly.pdbx_strand_id
1 'polypeptide(L)'
;MEKDLNKNGITKNKNSEEEWSGETDVLLRHALETFMPDDSNENYKKIDFKIRDISKKYYKYFLLKRIITYFGLILLVSSGGMLFLSVFSDPSKEGEILYFTIIISCFTFIPSFVWHIYEYGLKWSSLPLKIPYQSDDMFEKFLEILQKEPSGKDKKTRIYSFSATDDKPIPIDRRIFYSRFRYLLFSDNPKDRQLVTLPTGLIAVPANIYIHYEDLYKIIQQDRPRRRGVGGRSLSPRNAEMIVNMIGDPRLESLNLTNIDIAVGNLIAWLVQPYHESPGEDGWTPHPDQVKSYAKLIYQRLKSLRDAK
;
A
#
# COMPACT_ATOMS: atom_id res chain seq x y z
N MET A 1 -12.54 62.27 27.09
CA MET A 1 -12.41 61.67 28.43
C MET A 1 -13.32 60.45 28.46
N GLU A 2 -13.00 59.36 27.77
CA GLU A 2 -11.81 58.50 27.87
C GLU A 2 -11.87 57.52 29.05
N LYS A 3 -11.62 56.25 28.73
CA LYS A 3 -11.37 55.06 29.56
C LYS A 3 -12.58 54.38 30.19
N ASP A 4 -12.67 53.06 30.26
CA ASP A 4 -12.10 51.89 29.57
C ASP A 4 -12.70 50.73 30.37
N LEU A 5 -13.17 49.67 29.71
CA LEU A 5 -12.93 48.30 30.17
C LEU A 5 -13.39 47.31 29.09
N ASN A 6 -12.39 46.98 28.29
CA ASN A 6 -12.25 45.83 27.42
C ASN A 6 -12.32 44.50 28.22
N LYS A 7 -13.08 43.51 27.74
CA LYS A 7 -12.55 42.16 27.46
C LYS A 7 -13.58 41.24 26.79
N ASN A 8 -13.10 40.63 25.70
CA ASN A 8 -13.51 39.36 25.09
C ASN A 8 -14.64 39.42 24.05
N GLY A 9 -14.29 39.98 22.89
CA GLY A 9 -14.78 39.47 21.62
C GLY A 9 -13.97 38.25 21.18
N ILE A 10 -14.65 37.21 20.67
CA ILE A 10 -14.16 36.42 19.54
C ILE A 10 -15.29 36.39 18.53
N THR A 11 -15.10 37.22 17.52
CA THR A 11 -15.91 37.45 16.34
C THR A 11 -15.85 36.24 15.41
N LYS A 12 -17.01 35.91 14.82
CA LYS A 12 -17.10 35.22 13.53
C LYS A 12 -16.16 35.89 12.54
N ASN A 13 -15.15 35.17 12.05
CA ASN A 13 -14.35 35.65 10.93
C ASN A 13 -14.67 34.80 9.68
N LYS A 14 -15.35 35.45 8.73
CA LYS A 14 -15.25 35.14 7.31
C LYS A 14 -13.82 35.49 6.91
N ASN A 15 -12.97 34.47 6.78
CA ASN A 15 -11.75 34.43 5.98
C ASN A 15 -11.14 33.05 6.19
N SER A 16 -11.45 32.11 5.29
CA SER A 16 -10.66 30.90 5.07
C SER A 16 -10.69 30.49 3.60
N GLU A 17 -10.76 31.50 2.71
CA GLU A 17 -10.22 31.41 1.36
C GLU A 17 -8.86 32.13 1.41
N GLU A 18 -7.89 31.47 2.04
CA GLU A 18 -6.47 31.83 1.95
C GLU A 18 -5.68 30.50 1.99
N GLU A 19 -4.99 30.25 0.88
CA GLU A 19 -3.84 29.36 0.72
C GLU A 19 -4.04 27.86 1.00
N TRP A 20 -4.55 27.16 -0.03
CA TRP A 20 -4.38 25.72 -0.21
C TRP A 20 -2.91 25.39 -0.50
N SER A 21 -2.11 25.28 0.56
CA SER A 21 -0.71 24.90 0.55
C SER A 21 -0.53 23.53 1.22
N GLY A 22 -0.59 22.45 0.42
CA GLY A 22 0.06 21.16 0.70
C GLY A 22 -0.67 20.15 1.61
N GLU A 23 -1.79 19.56 1.15
CA GLU A 23 -2.29 18.30 1.73
C GLU A 23 -1.36 17.13 1.33
N THR A 24 -0.42 16.77 2.20
CA THR A 24 0.46 15.61 1.98
C THR A 24 -0.23 14.28 2.26
N ASP A 25 -1.43 14.26 2.85
CA ASP A 25 -2.04 13.09 3.47
C ASP A 25 -3.47 12.85 2.98
N VAL A 26 -3.76 11.64 2.51
CA VAL A 26 -5.05 11.25 1.92
C VAL A 26 -5.68 10.15 2.76
N LEU A 27 -6.94 10.33 3.15
CA LEU A 27 -7.74 9.27 3.78
C LEU A 27 -7.80 8.03 2.87
N LEU A 28 -7.65 6.85 3.44
CA LEU A 28 -7.65 5.57 2.74
C LEU A 28 -8.89 5.39 1.83
N ARG A 29 -10.03 5.91 2.26
CA ARG A 29 -11.26 5.94 1.46
C ARG A 29 -11.12 6.80 0.21
N HIS A 30 -10.67 8.04 0.36
CA HIS A 30 -10.45 8.96 -0.77
C HIS A 30 -9.34 8.45 -1.69
N ALA A 31 -8.38 7.70 -1.15
CA ALA A 31 -7.37 7.01 -1.93
C ALA A 31 -7.96 5.91 -2.84
N LEU A 32 -8.94 5.14 -2.34
CA LEU A 32 -9.69 4.18 -3.14
C LEU A 32 -10.51 4.87 -4.24
N GLU A 33 -11.10 6.04 -3.94
CA GLU A 33 -11.85 6.83 -4.93
C GLU A 33 -10.95 7.34 -6.06
N THR A 34 -9.77 7.85 -5.70
CA THR A 34 -8.76 8.32 -6.67
C THR A 34 -8.28 7.18 -7.59
N PHE A 35 -8.35 5.94 -7.12
CA PHE A 35 -8.01 4.76 -7.90
C PHE A 35 -9.12 4.35 -8.91
N MET A 36 -10.35 4.84 -8.77
CA MET A 36 -11.47 4.46 -9.65
C MET A 36 -11.64 5.41 -10.85
N PRO A 37 -11.78 4.89 -12.09
CA PRO A 37 -11.94 5.72 -13.28
C PRO A 37 -13.35 6.35 -13.40
N ASP A 38 -13.37 7.67 -13.63
CA ASP A 38 -14.35 8.56 -14.29
C ASP A 38 -15.86 8.56 -13.94
N ASP A 39 -16.31 7.96 -12.83
CA ASP A 39 -17.62 8.32 -12.25
C ASP A 39 -17.59 8.25 -10.72
N SER A 40 -16.92 9.24 -10.10
CA SER A 40 -16.66 9.30 -8.66
C SER A 40 -17.94 9.14 -7.82
N ASN A 41 -19.04 9.78 -8.22
CA ASN A 41 -20.29 9.78 -7.45
C ASN A 41 -21.06 8.44 -7.51
N GLU A 42 -21.09 7.76 -8.67
CA GLU A 42 -21.79 6.49 -8.77
C GLU A 42 -21.00 5.36 -8.09
N ASN A 43 -19.67 5.39 -8.26
CA ASN A 43 -18.76 4.48 -7.59
C ASN A 43 -18.78 4.66 -6.07
N TYR A 44 -18.88 5.90 -5.58
CA TYR A 44 -19.06 6.19 -4.15
C TYR A 44 -20.31 5.52 -3.57
N LYS A 45 -21.45 5.65 -4.26
CA LYS A 45 -22.70 5.00 -3.84
C LYS A 45 -22.59 3.49 -3.83
N LYS A 46 -21.90 2.90 -4.81
CA LYS A 46 -21.66 1.45 -4.89
C LYS A 46 -20.77 0.96 -3.75
N ILE A 47 -19.69 1.68 -3.45
CA ILE A 47 -18.80 1.41 -2.31
C ILE A 47 -19.60 1.46 -1.00
N ASP A 48 -20.31 2.55 -0.75
CA ASP A 48 -21.09 2.75 0.47
C ASP A 48 -22.16 1.69 0.65
N PHE A 49 -22.85 1.35 -0.44
CA PHE A 49 -23.88 0.32 -0.41
C PHE A 49 -23.29 -1.03 0.00
N LYS A 50 -22.14 -1.42 -0.59
CA LYS A 50 -21.46 -2.68 -0.23
C LYS A 50 -20.98 -2.70 1.21
N ILE A 51 -20.32 -1.64 1.66
CA ILE A 51 -19.83 -1.53 3.04
C ILE A 51 -21.00 -1.59 4.02
N ARG A 52 -22.09 -0.86 3.74
CA ARG A 52 -23.29 -0.84 4.57
C ARG A 52 -24.00 -2.20 4.59
N ASP A 53 -24.05 -2.90 3.47
CA ASP A 53 -24.62 -4.25 3.39
C ASP A 53 -23.81 -5.25 4.24
N ILE A 54 -22.48 -5.23 4.12
CA ILE A 54 -21.58 -6.03 4.96
C ILE A 54 -21.80 -5.69 6.44
N SER A 55 -21.72 -4.40 6.80
CA SER A 55 -21.90 -3.94 8.19
C SER A 55 -23.25 -4.41 8.74
N LYS A 56 -24.36 -4.22 8.00
CA LYS A 56 -25.70 -4.63 8.41
C LYS A 56 -25.84 -6.15 8.57
N LYS A 57 -25.29 -6.93 7.63
CA LYS A 57 -25.33 -8.41 7.66
C LYS A 57 -24.61 -8.97 8.88
N TYR A 58 -23.46 -8.40 9.24
CA TYR A 58 -22.63 -8.89 10.34
C TYR A 58 -22.82 -8.13 11.66
N TYR A 59 -23.63 -7.06 11.68
CA TYR A 59 -23.83 -6.17 12.83
C TYR A 59 -24.14 -6.91 14.14
N LYS A 60 -25.04 -7.91 14.09
CA LYS A 60 -25.42 -8.69 15.28
C LYS A 60 -24.23 -9.45 15.88
N TYR A 61 -23.37 -10.03 15.05
CA TYR A 61 -22.18 -10.75 15.49
C TYR A 61 -21.15 -9.80 16.09
N PHE A 62 -20.97 -8.63 15.48
CA PHE A 62 -20.09 -7.60 16.00
C PHE A 62 -20.58 -7.02 17.33
N LEU A 63 -21.88 -6.77 17.47
CA LEU A 63 -22.49 -6.32 18.72
C LEU A 63 -22.31 -7.37 19.82
N LEU A 64 -22.57 -8.64 19.51
CA LEU A 64 -22.38 -9.75 20.44
C LEU A 64 -20.92 -9.88 20.89
N LYS A 65 -19.96 -9.87 19.95
CA LYS A 65 -18.53 -9.83 20.26
C LYS A 65 -18.21 -8.70 21.22
N ARG A 66 -18.67 -7.47 20.92
CA ARG A 66 -18.40 -6.29 21.72
C ARG A 66 -18.97 -6.39 23.14
N ILE A 67 -20.20 -6.91 23.28
CA ILE A 67 -20.82 -7.15 24.59
C ILE A 67 -19.98 -8.17 25.38
N ILE A 68 -19.63 -9.30 24.77
CA ILE A 68 -18.83 -10.35 25.42
C ILE A 68 -17.45 -9.81 25.84
N THR A 69 -16.77 -9.03 24.99
CA THR A 69 -15.46 -8.46 25.31
C THR A 69 -15.54 -7.44 26.45
N TYR A 70 -16.50 -6.50 26.44
CA TYR A 70 -16.62 -5.50 27.52
C TYR A 70 -17.10 -6.10 28.83
N PHE A 71 -18.17 -6.90 28.79
CA PHE A 71 -18.67 -7.58 29.97
C PHE A 71 -17.59 -8.49 30.55
N GLY A 72 -16.84 -9.14 29.67
CA GLY A 72 -15.70 -9.94 30.05
C GLY A 72 -14.58 -9.15 30.72
N LEU A 73 -14.18 -8.02 30.16
CA LEU A 73 -13.17 -7.16 30.76
C LEU A 73 -13.60 -6.68 32.15
N ILE A 74 -14.87 -6.30 32.34
CA ILE A 74 -15.41 -5.92 33.65
C ILE A 74 -15.32 -7.09 34.64
N LEU A 75 -15.75 -8.29 34.24
CA LEU A 75 -15.65 -9.48 35.09
C LEU A 75 -14.20 -9.84 35.42
N LEU A 76 -13.28 -9.73 34.46
CA LEU A 76 -11.87 -10.03 34.66
C LEU A 76 -11.22 -9.03 35.64
N VAL A 77 -11.53 -7.74 35.52
CA VAL A 77 -11.08 -6.72 36.48
C VAL A 77 -11.68 -6.98 37.86
N SER A 78 -12.97 -7.30 37.94
CA SER A 78 -13.63 -7.66 39.21
C SER A 78 -13.00 -8.90 39.85
N SER A 79 -12.67 -9.91 39.06
CA SER A 79 -12.06 -11.14 39.52
C SER A 79 -10.62 -10.93 39.99
N GLY A 80 -9.86 -10.08 39.29
CA GLY A 80 -8.53 -9.64 39.75
C GLY A 80 -8.60 -8.89 41.08
N GLY A 81 -9.63 -8.05 41.26
CA GLY A 81 -9.92 -7.40 42.55
C GLY A 81 -10.24 -8.41 43.65
N MET A 82 -11.03 -9.45 43.36
CA MET A 82 -11.32 -10.52 44.31
C MET A 82 -10.07 -11.34 44.68
N LEU A 83 -9.21 -11.66 43.71
CA LEU A 83 -7.92 -12.30 43.97
C LEU A 83 -6.99 -11.43 44.82
N PHE A 84 -6.99 -10.12 44.60
CA PHE A 84 -6.20 -9.21 45.43
C PHE A 84 -6.71 -9.17 46.88
N LEU A 85 -8.04 -9.13 47.06
CA LEU A 85 -8.65 -9.16 48.39
C LEU A 85 -8.51 -10.54 49.08
N SER A 86 -8.40 -11.63 48.31
CA SER A 86 -8.23 -12.97 48.88
C SER A 86 -6.89 -13.15 49.57
N VAL A 87 -5.85 -12.39 49.19
CA VAL A 87 -4.54 -12.35 49.88
C VAL A 87 -4.68 -11.90 51.35
N PHE A 88 -5.74 -11.14 51.66
CA PHE A 88 -6.04 -10.67 53.02
C PHE A 88 -7.18 -11.46 53.69
N SER A 89 -7.67 -12.53 53.05
CA SER A 89 -8.82 -13.32 53.50
C SER A 89 -8.41 -14.72 53.98
N ASP A 90 -9.36 -15.49 54.50
CA ASP A 90 -9.10 -16.86 54.96
C ASP A 90 -8.54 -17.77 53.84
N PRO A 91 -7.45 -18.52 54.10
CA PRO A 91 -6.82 -19.41 53.11
C PRO A 91 -7.76 -20.50 52.58
N SER A 92 -8.83 -20.82 53.31
CA SER A 92 -9.80 -21.86 52.95
C SER A 92 -10.64 -21.53 51.71
N LYS A 93 -10.72 -20.24 51.30
CA LYS A 93 -11.52 -19.79 50.15
C LYS A 93 -10.71 -19.49 48.89
N GLU A 94 -9.38 -19.56 48.97
CA GLU A 94 -8.50 -19.21 47.85
C GLU A 94 -8.74 -20.08 46.61
N GLY A 95 -8.99 -21.38 46.81
CA GLY A 95 -9.24 -22.33 45.71
C GLY A 95 -10.51 -22.02 44.92
N GLU A 96 -11.58 -21.63 45.60
CA GLU A 96 -12.86 -21.28 44.95
C GLU A 96 -12.74 -19.98 44.14
N ILE A 97 -12.04 -18.98 44.69
CA ILE A 97 -11.79 -17.69 44.02
C ILE A 97 -10.91 -17.88 42.80
N LEU A 98 -9.88 -18.73 42.90
CA LEU A 98 -8.99 -19.05 41.77
C LEU A 98 -9.75 -19.80 40.68
N TYR A 99 -10.57 -20.79 41.03
CA TYR A 99 -11.42 -21.51 40.08
C TYR A 99 -12.40 -20.58 39.35
N PHE A 100 -13.09 -19.71 40.10
CA PHE A 100 -14.00 -18.72 39.53
C PHE A 100 -13.28 -17.74 38.57
N THR A 101 -12.07 -17.30 38.95
CA THR A 101 -11.27 -16.41 38.11
C THR A 101 -10.83 -17.07 36.80
N ILE A 102 -10.45 -18.35 36.83
CA ILE A 102 -10.11 -19.12 35.63
C ILE A 102 -11.34 -19.23 34.71
N ILE A 103 -12.51 -19.57 35.26
CA ILE A 103 -13.75 -19.67 34.48
C ILE A 103 -14.07 -18.34 33.81
N ILE A 104 -14.07 -17.23 34.56
CA ILE A 104 -14.31 -15.90 34.00
C ILE A 104 -13.31 -15.63 32.89
N SER A 105 -12.01 -15.79 33.15
CA SER A 105 -10.97 -15.52 32.16
C SER A 105 -11.20 -16.31 30.86
N CYS A 106 -11.54 -17.60 30.97
CA CYS A 106 -11.90 -18.45 29.83
C CYS A 106 -13.13 -17.92 29.06
N PHE A 107 -14.21 -17.56 29.76
CA PHE A 107 -15.42 -17.01 29.14
C PHE A 107 -15.18 -15.72 28.37
N THR A 108 -14.16 -14.95 28.74
CA THR A 108 -13.80 -13.70 28.06
C THR A 108 -12.84 -13.88 26.91
N PHE A 109 -11.86 -14.77 27.11
CA PHE A 109 -10.78 -14.99 26.17
C PHE A 109 -11.24 -15.85 24.99
N ILE A 110 -11.97 -16.94 25.24
CA ILE A 110 -12.34 -17.91 24.21
C ILE A 110 -13.16 -17.26 23.08
N PRO A 111 -14.24 -16.50 23.33
CA PRO A 111 -15.03 -15.90 22.24
C PRO A 111 -14.24 -14.86 21.44
N SER A 112 -13.41 -14.06 22.14
CA SER A 112 -12.55 -13.06 21.51
C SER A 112 -11.48 -13.73 20.63
N PHE A 113 -10.91 -14.83 21.11
CA PHE A 113 -9.92 -15.64 20.39
C PHE A 113 -10.53 -16.36 19.19
N VAL A 114 -11.71 -16.99 19.34
CA VAL A 114 -12.45 -17.61 18.23
C VAL A 114 -12.80 -16.57 17.16
N TRP A 115 -13.22 -15.38 17.57
CA TRP A 115 -13.48 -14.30 16.62
C TRP A 115 -12.21 -13.87 15.90
N HIS A 116 -11.10 -13.71 16.62
CA HIS A 116 -9.82 -13.36 16.01
C HIS A 116 -9.37 -14.41 14.99
N ILE A 117 -9.51 -15.70 15.30
CA ILE A 117 -9.24 -16.80 14.37
C ILE A 117 -10.17 -16.74 13.15
N TYR A 118 -11.45 -16.44 13.36
CA TYR A 118 -12.38 -16.28 12.24
C TYR A 118 -11.96 -15.13 11.33
N GLU A 119 -11.57 -14.01 11.92
CA GLU A 119 -11.27 -12.76 11.21
C GLU A 119 -9.91 -12.75 10.51
N TYR A 120 -8.85 -13.25 11.17
CA TYR A 120 -7.45 -13.20 10.73
C TYR A 120 -6.80 -14.58 10.54
N GLY A 121 -7.47 -15.66 10.92
CA GLY A 121 -6.97 -17.03 10.78
C GLY A 121 -6.17 -17.48 12.00
N LEU A 122 -5.88 -18.79 12.04
CA LEU A 122 -5.13 -19.42 13.14
C LEU A 122 -3.63 -19.10 13.08
N LYS A 123 -3.10 -19.02 11.86
CA LYS A 123 -1.72 -18.61 11.58
C LYS A 123 -1.75 -17.24 10.96
N TRP A 124 -0.72 -16.46 11.26
CA TRP A 124 -0.50 -15.14 10.70
C TRP A 124 -0.24 -15.32 9.20
N SER A 125 -1.32 -15.33 8.43
CA SER A 125 -1.29 -15.66 7.02
C SER A 125 -0.44 -14.63 6.28
N SER A 126 0.44 -15.10 5.41
CA SER A 126 1.11 -14.25 4.42
C SER A 126 0.18 -13.86 3.26
N LEU A 127 -1.04 -14.38 3.25
CA LEU A 127 -2.04 -14.22 2.20
C LEU A 127 -3.36 -13.67 2.77
N PRO A 128 -4.09 -12.82 2.02
CA PRO A 128 -5.40 -12.35 2.43
C PRO A 128 -6.40 -13.52 2.57
N LEU A 129 -7.23 -13.47 3.61
CA LEU A 129 -8.25 -14.50 3.82
C LEU A 129 -9.39 -14.36 2.81
N LYS A 130 -10.04 -15.49 2.52
CA LYS A 130 -11.26 -15.51 1.72
C LYS A 130 -12.38 -14.72 2.41
N ILE A 131 -12.95 -13.74 1.72
CA ILE A 131 -14.08 -12.95 2.21
C ILE A 131 -15.38 -13.77 2.20
N PRO A 132 -16.29 -13.54 3.15
CA PRO A 132 -17.58 -14.24 3.23
C PRO A 132 -18.72 -13.50 2.48
N TYR A 133 -18.39 -12.46 1.71
CA TYR A 133 -19.31 -11.64 0.93
C TYR A 133 -18.84 -11.53 -0.54
N GLN A 134 -19.66 -10.95 -1.41
CA GLN A 134 -19.33 -10.80 -2.83
C GLN A 134 -18.10 -9.90 -3.02
N SER A 135 -17.08 -10.42 -3.71
CA SER A 135 -15.89 -9.65 -4.05
C SER A 135 -16.22 -8.53 -5.02
N ASP A 136 -15.47 -7.45 -4.92
CA ASP A 136 -15.41 -6.39 -5.90
C ASP A 136 -13.99 -6.33 -6.46
N ASP A 137 -13.86 -6.48 -7.77
CA ASP A 137 -12.55 -6.54 -8.43
C ASP A 137 -11.73 -5.26 -8.20
N MET A 138 -12.36 -4.10 -8.02
CA MET A 138 -11.67 -2.84 -7.77
C MET A 138 -11.17 -2.77 -6.33
N PHE A 139 -11.97 -3.19 -5.36
CA PHE A 139 -11.51 -3.32 -3.98
C PHE A 139 -10.35 -4.29 -3.87
N GLU A 140 -10.48 -5.48 -4.48
CA GLU A 140 -9.41 -6.48 -4.42
C GLU A 140 -8.12 -5.97 -5.07
N LYS A 141 -8.20 -5.28 -6.22
CA LYS A 141 -7.02 -4.64 -6.83
C LYS A 141 -6.39 -3.61 -5.92
N PHE A 142 -7.18 -2.69 -5.36
CA PHE A 142 -6.63 -1.66 -4.47
C PHE A 142 -6.01 -2.29 -3.21
N LEU A 143 -6.70 -3.27 -2.63
CA LEU A 143 -6.20 -4.04 -1.49
C LEU A 143 -4.92 -4.79 -1.82
N GLU A 144 -4.83 -5.45 -2.96
CA GLU A 144 -3.59 -6.13 -3.40
C GLU A 144 -2.39 -5.18 -3.44
N ILE A 145 -2.60 -3.92 -3.83
CA ILE A 145 -1.53 -2.93 -3.80
C ILE A 145 -1.12 -2.64 -2.36
N LEU A 146 -2.08 -2.31 -1.49
CA LEU A 146 -1.84 -2.02 -0.06
C LEU A 146 -1.18 -3.20 0.67
N GLN A 147 -1.49 -4.42 0.26
CA GLN A 147 -0.96 -5.66 0.82
C GLN A 147 0.50 -5.95 0.43
N LYS A 148 0.95 -5.43 -0.72
CA LYS A 148 2.33 -5.54 -1.21
C LYS A 148 3.26 -4.53 -0.54
N GLU A 149 2.70 -3.48 0.08
CA GLU A 149 3.50 -2.48 0.77
C GLU A 149 4.29 -3.07 1.95
N PRO A 150 5.52 -2.59 2.20
CA PRO A 150 6.31 -3.00 3.35
C PRO A 150 5.64 -2.49 4.64
N SER A 151 5.54 -3.38 5.63
CA SER A 151 4.99 -3.12 6.96
C SER A 151 6.12 -3.13 7.98
N GLY A 152 6.28 -2.07 8.78
CA GLY A 152 7.28 -2.03 9.84
C GLY A 152 7.51 -0.67 10.50
N LYS A 153 8.37 -0.66 11.53
CA LYS A 153 8.87 0.56 12.20
C LYS A 153 9.89 1.35 11.36
N ASP A 154 10.37 0.76 10.27
CA ASP A 154 11.19 1.50 9.32
C ASP A 154 10.34 2.60 8.69
N LYS A 155 10.89 3.82 8.66
CA LYS A 155 10.26 5.12 8.34
C LYS A 155 9.68 5.26 6.92
N LYS A 156 9.23 4.17 6.28
CA LYS A 156 8.65 4.11 4.94
C LYS A 156 7.29 3.40 4.90
N THR A 157 6.67 3.13 6.04
CA THR A 157 5.30 2.60 6.04
C THR A 157 4.36 3.71 5.57
N ARG A 158 3.90 3.58 4.33
CA ARG A 158 3.09 4.58 3.61
C ARG A 158 1.68 4.76 4.17
N ILE A 159 1.29 3.88 5.08
CA ILE A 159 -0.05 3.77 5.64
C ILE A 159 0.04 3.90 7.16
N TYR A 160 -0.65 4.88 7.70
CA TYR A 160 -0.60 5.18 9.13
C TYR A 160 -1.95 5.68 9.64
N SER A 161 -2.09 5.73 10.95
CA SER A 161 -3.18 6.44 11.64
C SER A 161 -2.58 7.48 12.58
N PHE A 162 -3.36 8.47 13.00
CA PHE A 162 -2.92 9.40 14.03
C PHE A 162 -3.23 8.86 15.43
N SER A 163 -2.27 9.03 16.34
CA SER A 163 -2.49 8.78 17.77
C SER A 163 -3.54 9.73 18.32
N ALA A 164 -4.52 9.22 19.06
CA ALA A 164 -5.55 10.05 19.69
C ALA A 164 -4.99 10.97 20.80
N THR A 165 -3.78 10.73 21.30
CA THR A 165 -3.18 11.47 22.43
C THR A 165 -2.18 12.53 21.99
N ASP A 166 -1.42 12.26 20.94
CA ASP A 166 -0.20 13.01 20.58
C ASP A 166 -0.24 13.54 19.15
N ASP A 167 -1.29 13.24 18.37
CA ASP A 167 -1.38 13.49 16.92
C ASP A 167 -0.14 13.03 16.13
N LYS A 168 0.58 12.03 16.65
CA LYS A 168 1.72 11.42 15.97
C LYS A 168 1.26 10.33 15.01
N PRO A 169 1.86 10.22 13.81
CA PRO A 169 1.56 9.12 12.89
C PRO A 169 2.07 7.79 13.47
N ILE A 170 1.17 6.83 13.57
CA ILE A 170 1.40 5.46 14.00
C ILE A 170 1.32 4.57 12.75
N PRO A 171 2.42 3.90 12.34
CA PRO A 171 2.40 3.02 11.19
C PRO A 171 1.46 1.86 11.43
N ILE A 172 0.65 1.54 10.42
CA ILE A 172 -0.30 0.44 10.49
C ILE A 172 0.31 -0.82 9.87
N ASP A 173 0.15 -1.96 10.54
CA ASP A 173 0.60 -3.23 9.98
C ASP A 173 -0.27 -3.61 8.77
N ARG A 174 0.36 -3.86 7.60
CA ARG A 174 -0.32 -4.31 6.37
C ARG A 174 -1.26 -5.50 6.58
N ARG A 175 -1.06 -6.30 7.63
CA ARG A 175 -1.92 -7.43 7.98
C ARG A 175 -3.37 -7.05 8.25
N ILE A 176 -3.68 -5.79 8.57
CA ILE A 176 -5.07 -5.33 8.68
C ILE A 176 -5.83 -5.55 7.36
N PHE A 177 -5.13 -5.49 6.22
CA PHE A 177 -5.70 -5.70 4.89
C PHE A 177 -5.92 -7.18 4.55
N TYR A 178 -5.52 -8.12 5.42
CA TYR A 178 -5.73 -9.56 5.21
C TYR A 178 -7.01 -10.08 5.88
N SER A 179 -7.70 -9.25 6.66
CA SER A 179 -8.94 -9.63 7.35
C SER A 179 -10.02 -10.08 6.38
N ARG A 180 -10.90 -10.98 6.87
CA ARG A 180 -12.16 -11.34 6.20
C ARG A 180 -13.13 -10.17 6.02
N PHE A 181 -12.96 -9.10 6.80
CA PHE A 181 -13.83 -7.91 6.79
C PHE A 181 -13.11 -6.65 6.30
N ARG A 182 -11.95 -6.80 5.65
CA ARG A 182 -11.08 -5.70 5.17
C ARG A 182 -11.78 -4.58 4.40
N TYR A 183 -12.97 -4.80 3.81
CA TYR A 183 -13.72 -3.73 3.13
C TYR A 183 -14.24 -2.67 4.12
N LEU A 184 -14.49 -3.05 5.38
CA LEU A 184 -14.96 -2.12 6.40
C LEU A 184 -13.89 -1.08 6.79
N LEU A 185 -12.61 -1.31 6.47
CA LEU A 185 -11.53 -0.32 6.64
C LEU A 185 -11.77 0.96 5.81
N PHE A 186 -12.53 0.86 4.73
CA PHE A 186 -12.88 1.97 3.84
C PHE A 186 -14.21 2.64 4.20
N SER A 187 -14.91 2.18 5.25
CA SER A 187 -16.15 2.81 5.70
C SER A 187 -15.88 4.22 6.20
N ASP A 188 -16.81 5.17 6.03
CA ASP A 188 -16.81 6.46 6.74
C ASP A 188 -17.11 6.31 8.22
N ASN A 189 -17.83 5.27 8.58
CA ASN A 189 -18.26 5.08 9.94
C ASN A 189 -17.11 4.53 10.79
N PRO A 190 -16.65 5.27 11.81
CA PRO A 190 -15.59 4.80 12.69
C PRO A 190 -15.93 3.47 13.38
N LYS A 191 -17.22 3.21 13.63
CA LYS A 191 -17.69 1.98 14.24
C LYS A 191 -17.46 0.77 13.35
N ASP A 192 -17.51 0.93 12.02
CA ASP A 192 -17.26 -0.14 11.07
C ASP A 192 -15.75 -0.43 10.97
N ARG A 193 -14.93 0.63 10.93
CA ARG A 193 -13.46 0.52 10.88
C ARG A 193 -12.91 -0.18 12.13
N GLN A 194 -13.43 0.15 13.33
CA GLN A 194 -13.07 -0.50 14.60
C GLN A 194 -13.23 -2.02 14.59
N LEU A 195 -14.11 -2.54 13.73
CA LEU A 195 -14.36 -3.97 13.68
C LEU A 195 -13.19 -4.74 13.10
N VAL A 196 -12.27 -4.06 12.40
CA VAL A 196 -11.23 -4.66 11.53
C VAL A 196 -9.82 -4.13 11.79
N THR A 197 -9.65 -3.19 12.72
CA THR A 197 -8.33 -2.63 13.09
C THR A 197 -7.62 -3.42 14.20
N LEU A 198 -7.95 -4.69 14.40
CA LEU A 198 -7.55 -5.48 15.58
C LEU A 198 -6.55 -6.63 15.27
N PRO A 199 -5.23 -6.36 15.20
CA PRO A 199 -4.27 -7.45 15.34
C PRO A 199 -3.91 -7.75 16.81
N THR A 200 -3.86 -6.76 17.71
CA THR A 200 -3.04 -6.89 18.95
C THR A 200 -3.47 -6.10 20.20
N GLY A 201 -4.60 -5.39 20.25
CA GLY A 201 -4.98 -4.55 21.40
C GLY A 201 -6.35 -4.84 22.00
N LEU A 202 -6.50 -4.70 23.33
CA LEU A 202 -7.79 -4.79 24.06
C LEU A 202 -8.76 -3.63 23.74
N ILE A 203 -8.28 -2.55 23.12
CA ILE A 203 -9.05 -1.34 22.81
C ILE A 203 -8.91 -1.05 21.31
N ALA A 204 -9.99 -1.22 20.55
CA ALA A 204 -10.04 -0.85 19.14
C ALA A 204 -10.13 0.68 19.01
N VAL A 205 -9.09 1.31 18.46
CA VAL A 205 -9.14 2.73 18.15
C VAL A 205 -9.89 2.91 16.82
N PRO A 206 -10.92 3.78 16.76
CA PRO A 206 -11.59 4.17 15.53
C PRO A 206 -10.67 5.12 14.76
N ALA A 207 -9.52 4.62 14.31
CA ALA A 207 -8.55 5.48 13.68
C ALA A 207 -8.89 5.62 12.20
N ASN A 208 -8.88 6.86 11.72
CA ASN A 208 -8.80 7.11 10.29
C ASN A 208 -7.44 6.60 9.80
N ILE A 209 -7.45 5.96 8.63
CA ILE A 209 -6.25 5.45 7.99
C ILE A 209 -5.90 6.44 6.89
N TYR A 210 -4.63 6.84 6.85
CA TYR A 210 -4.09 7.81 5.92
C TYR A 210 -2.97 7.18 5.10
N ILE A 211 -2.81 7.70 3.89
CA ILE A 211 -1.72 7.40 2.96
C ILE A 211 -1.17 8.72 2.48
N HIS A 212 0.16 8.89 2.44
CA HIS A 212 0.73 10.10 1.84
C HIS A 212 0.34 10.20 0.36
N TYR A 213 -0.03 11.39 -0.11
CA TYR A 213 -0.45 11.64 -1.48
C TYR A 213 0.59 11.21 -2.51
N GLU A 214 1.87 11.52 -2.27
CA GLU A 214 2.98 11.10 -3.14
C GLU A 214 3.09 9.58 -3.24
N ASP A 215 2.83 8.89 -2.14
CA ASP A 215 2.89 7.44 -2.05
C ASP A 215 1.69 6.79 -2.72
N LEU A 216 0.50 7.35 -2.56
CA LEU A 216 -0.69 6.98 -3.31
C LEU A 216 -0.47 7.14 -4.81
N TYR A 217 0.11 8.25 -5.24
CA TYR A 217 0.41 8.50 -6.65
C TYR A 217 1.43 7.49 -7.21
N LYS A 218 2.50 7.19 -6.45
CA LYS A 218 3.46 6.13 -6.79
C LYS A 218 2.79 4.75 -6.90
N ILE A 219 1.90 4.43 -5.97
CA ILE A 219 1.09 3.20 -5.94
C ILE A 219 0.24 3.09 -7.22
N ILE A 220 -0.52 4.13 -7.54
CA ILE A 220 -1.38 4.17 -8.73
C ILE A 220 -0.55 4.06 -10.02
N GLN A 221 0.61 4.73 -10.08
CA GLN A 221 1.51 4.66 -11.23
C GLN A 221 2.15 3.27 -11.40
N GLN A 222 2.42 2.56 -10.31
CA GLN A 222 2.99 1.21 -10.36
C GLN A 222 1.96 0.15 -10.78
N ASP A 223 0.68 0.35 -10.44
CA ASP A 223 -0.41 -0.56 -10.79
C ASP A 223 -0.98 -0.34 -12.19
N ARG A 224 -0.80 0.85 -12.79
CA ARG A 224 -0.96 1.00 -14.23
C ARG A 224 -0.14 -0.11 -14.88
N PRO A 225 -0.72 -0.88 -15.82
CA PRO A 225 -0.01 -1.99 -16.43
C PRO A 225 1.32 -1.42 -16.88
N ARG A 226 2.44 -1.89 -16.29
CA ARG A 226 3.76 -1.66 -16.85
C ARG A 226 3.58 -2.04 -18.29
N ARG A 227 3.51 -1.05 -19.20
CA ARG A 227 3.26 -1.26 -20.63
C ARG A 227 4.05 -2.50 -20.95
N ARG A 228 3.38 -3.62 -21.28
CA ARG A 228 4.01 -4.94 -21.37
C ARG A 228 5.33 -4.70 -22.03
N GLY A 229 6.37 -4.70 -21.20
CA GLY A 229 7.67 -4.27 -21.63
C GLY A 229 8.03 -5.38 -22.56
N VAL A 230 7.93 -5.12 -23.87
CA VAL A 230 8.84 -5.73 -24.82
C VAL A 230 10.18 -5.65 -24.11
N GLY A 231 10.69 -6.80 -23.67
CA GLY A 231 11.92 -6.91 -22.93
C GLY A 231 13.02 -6.34 -23.81
N GLY A 232 13.30 -5.06 -23.62
CA GLY A 232 14.10 -4.26 -24.51
C GLY A 232 14.05 -2.84 -23.99
N ARG A 233 15.20 -2.35 -23.52
CA ARG A 233 15.39 -0.93 -23.24
C ARG A 233 14.81 -0.15 -24.43
N SER A 234 13.90 0.78 -24.18
CA SER A 234 13.42 1.69 -25.23
C SER A 234 14.65 2.27 -25.93
N LEU A 235 14.72 2.15 -27.27
CA LEU A 235 15.78 2.82 -28.02
C LEU A 235 15.75 4.29 -27.61
N SER A 236 16.84 4.78 -27.03
CA SER A 236 17.06 6.22 -26.98
C SER A 236 16.94 6.73 -28.41
N PRO A 237 16.22 7.83 -28.69
CA PRO A 237 16.14 8.41 -30.04
C PRO A 237 17.52 8.53 -30.71
N ARG A 238 18.56 8.79 -29.92
CA ARG A 238 19.96 8.84 -30.37
C ARG A 238 20.50 7.49 -30.84
N ASN A 239 20.17 6.39 -30.15
CA ASN A 239 20.57 5.05 -30.60
C ASN A 239 19.85 4.66 -31.90
N ALA A 240 18.65 5.17 -32.14
CA ALA A 240 17.94 4.95 -33.41
C ALA A 240 18.64 5.70 -34.55
N GLU A 241 19.02 6.95 -34.30
CA GLU A 241 19.80 7.77 -35.23
C GLU A 241 21.15 7.13 -35.59
N MET A 242 21.88 6.58 -34.60
CA MET A 242 23.12 5.82 -34.84
C MET A 242 22.91 4.67 -35.82
N ILE A 243 21.85 3.89 -35.64
CA ILE A 243 21.54 2.75 -36.52
C ILE A 243 21.13 3.25 -37.90
N VAL A 244 20.32 4.30 -37.99
CA VAL A 244 19.90 4.90 -39.26
C VAL A 244 21.09 5.44 -40.05
N ASN A 245 22.04 6.11 -39.40
CA ASN A 245 23.27 6.59 -40.04
C ASN A 245 24.14 5.43 -40.57
N MET A 246 24.03 4.25 -39.95
CA MET A 246 24.69 3.05 -40.44
C MET A 246 24.01 2.45 -41.68
N ILE A 247 22.71 2.71 -41.88
CA ILE A 247 21.96 2.23 -43.05
C ILE A 247 22.40 3.03 -44.28
N GLY A 248 23.39 2.50 -45.00
CA GLY A 248 23.99 3.13 -46.18
C GLY A 248 25.48 3.42 -46.07
N ASP A 249 26.13 3.05 -44.95
CA ASP A 249 27.58 3.19 -44.81
C ASP A 249 28.30 2.22 -45.78
N PRO A 250 29.12 2.71 -46.73
CA PRO A 250 29.82 1.86 -47.71
C PRO A 250 30.79 0.87 -47.05
N ARG A 251 31.21 1.12 -45.81
CA ARG A 251 32.07 0.19 -45.03
C ARG A 251 31.36 -1.13 -44.71
N LEU A 252 30.02 -1.16 -44.69
CA LEU A 252 29.26 -2.39 -44.47
C LEU A 252 29.42 -3.41 -45.60
N GLU A 253 29.66 -2.96 -46.83
CA GLU A 253 29.83 -3.84 -47.99
C GLU A 253 31.15 -4.61 -47.93
N SER A 254 32.21 -3.98 -47.41
CA SER A 254 33.54 -4.57 -47.24
C SER A 254 33.74 -5.33 -45.92
N LEU A 255 32.74 -5.33 -45.03
CA LEU A 255 32.84 -6.00 -43.74
C LEU A 255 33.04 -7.52 -43.92
N ASN A 256 34.10 -8.06 -43.30
CA ASN A 256 34.35 -9.48 -43.27
C ASN A 256 33.45 -10.17 -42.23
N LEU A 257 32.55 -11.05 -42.69
CA LEU A 257 31.57 -11.75 -41.85
C LEU A 257 32.01 -13.15 -41.40
N THR A 258 33.24 -13.57 -41.70
CA THR A 258 33.74 -14.92 -41.32
C THR A 258 33.94 -15.07 -39.81
N ASN A 259 34.39 -14.01 -39.13
CA ASN A 259 34.59 -14.01 -37.67
C ASN A 259 33.62 -13.04 -37.00
N ILE A 260 32.74 -13.56 -36.16
CA ILE A 260 31.71 -12.79 -35.47
C ILE A 260 32.27 -11.73 -34.53
N ASP A 261 33.33 -12.04 -33.79
CA ASP A 261 33.87 -11.12 -32.76
C ASP A 261 34.58 -9.94 -33.42
N ILE A 262 35.29 -10.19 -34.52
CA ILE A 262 35.95 -9.14 -35.32
C ILE A 262 34.90 -8.28 -36.02
N ALA A 263 33.88 -8.90 -36.64
CA ALA A 263 32.83 -8.18 -37.33
C ALA A 263 32.00 -7.29 -36.38
N VAL A 264 31.61 -7.82 -35.21
CA VAL A 264 30.89 -7.08 -34.19
C VAL A 264 31.78 -5.99 -33.57
N GLY A 265 33.07 -6.26 -33.35
CA GLY A 265 34.03 -5.26 -32.88
C GLY A 265 34.16 -4.07 -33.82
N ASN A 266 34.28 -4.33 -35.14
CA ASN A 266 34.34 -3.28 -36.16
C ASN A 266 33.03 -2.48 -36.23
N LEU A 267 31.88 -3.15 -36.17
CA LEU A 267 30.57 -2.48 -36.15
C LEU A 267 30.39 -1.59 -34.91
N ILE A 268 30.87 -2.01 -33.74
CA ILE A 268 30.87 -1.18 -32.53
C ILE A 268 31.74 0.06 -32.75
N ALA A 269 32.95 -0.12 -33.26
CA ALA A 269 33.86 0.99 -33.53
C ALA A 269 33.24 2.01 -34.49
N TRP A 270 32.63 1.54 -35.59
CA TRP A 270 32.00 2.42 -36.58
C TRP A 270 30.76 3.13 -36.06
N LEU A 271 29.97 2.50 -35.19
CA LEU A 271 28.81 3.14 -34.57
C LEU A 271 29.23 4.29 -33.63
N VAL A 272 30.34 4.13 -32.90
CA VAL A 272 30.78 5.13 -31.91
C VAL A 272 31.67 6.22 -32.52
N GLN A 273 32.45 5.89 -33.57
CA GLN A 273 33.44 6.78 -34.19
C GLN A 273 32.92 8.21 -34.50
N PRO A 274 31.75 8.41 -35.14
CA PRO A 274 31.25 9.76 -35.47
C PRO A 274 31.07 10.64 -34.23
N TYR A 275 30.71 10.04 -33.10
CA TYR A 275 30.48 10.74 -31.83
C TYR A 275 31.78 11.04 -31.07
N HIS A 276 32.85 10.28 -31.33
CA HIS A 276 34.19 10.61 -30.84
C HIS A 276 34.87 11.71 -31.65
N GLU A 277 34.67 11.72 -32.98
CA GLU A 277 35.27 12.70 -33.88
C GLU A 277 34.54 14.05 -33.87
N SER A 278 33.24 14.05 -33.62
CA SER A 278 32.43 15.27 -33.50
C SER A 278 31.35 15.08 -32.43
N PRO A 279 31.72 15.26 -31.14
CA PRO A 279 30.73 15.23 -30.07
C PRO A 279 29.68 16.31 -30.33
N GLY A 280 28.39 15.98 -30.14
CA GLY A 280 27.31 16.96 -30.23
C GLY A 280 27.46 18.10 -29.22
N GLU A 281 26.60 19.11 -29.29
CA GLU A 281 26.63 20.29 -28.41
C GLU A 281 26.63 19.97 -26.91
N ASP A 282 26.18 18.78 -26.53
CA ASP A 282 26.11 18.28 -25.15
C ASP A 282 27.29 17.37 -24.73
N GLY A 283 28.25 17.14 -25.62
CA GLY A 283 29.42 16.30 -25.36
C GLY A 283 29.10 14.82 -25.15
N TRP A 284 27.91 14.35 -25.54
CA TRP A 284 27.51 12.97 -25.31
C TRP A 284 28.19 11.99 -26.27
N THR A 285 28.81 10.94 -25.71
CA THR A 285 29.39 9.82 -26.48
C THR A 285 28.85 8.48 -26.00
N PRO A 286 28.38 7.60 -26.90
CA PRO A 286 27.86 6.29 -26.54
C PRO A 286 28.97 5.35 -26.06
N HIS A 287 28.72 4.61 -24.96
CA HIS A 287 29.67 3.60 -24.51
C HIS A 287 29.61 2.35 -25.41
N PRO A 288 30.74 1.72 -25.79
CA PRO A 288 30.78 0.52 -26.63
C PRO A 288 29.82 -0.62 -26.20
N ASP A 289 29.67 -0.81 -24.89
CA ASP A 289 28.78 -1.83 -24.33
C ASP A 289 27.29 -1.56 -24.58
N GLN A 290 26.90 -0.29 -24.71
CA GLN A 290 25.52 0.11 -24.97
C GLN A 290 25.12 -0.18 -26.42
N VAL A 291 26.08 -0.18 -27.35
CA VAL A 291 25.84 -0.41 -28.78
C VAL A 291 26.10 -1.84 -29.25
N LYS A 292 26.75 -2.66 -28.40
CA LYS A 292 27.08 -4.06 -28.70
C LYS A 292 25.90 -4.92 -29.12
N SER A 293 24.72 -4.73 -28.51
CA SER A 293 23.50 -5.46 -28.91
C SER A 293 23.04 -5.09 -30.31
N TYR A 294 23.18 -3.82 -30.71
CA TYR A 294 22.80 -3.35 -32.03
C TYR A 294 23.78 -3.81 -33.11
N ALA A 295 25.09 -3.76 -32.82
CA ALA A 295 26.11 -4.30 -33.71
C ALA A 295 25.88 -5.79 -34.03
N LYS A 296 25.46 -6.60 -33.04
CA LYS A 296 25.08 -8.00 -33.26
C LYS A 296 23.87 -8.16 -34.19
N LEU A 297 22.85 -7.32 -34.05
CA LEU A 297 21.67 -7.34 -34.92
C LEU A 297 22.02 -6.97 -36.36
N ILE A 298 22.87 -5.95 -36.55
CA ILE A 298 23.36 -5.55 -37.87
C ILE A 298 24.17 -6.68 -38.51
N TYR A 299 25.08 -7.31 -37.76
CA TYR A 299 25.84 -8.47 -38.24
C TYR A 299 24.92 -9.61 -38.70
N GLN A 300 23.94 -10.00 -37.88
CA GLN A 300 22.98 -11.05 -38.23
C GLN A 300 22.20 -10.72 -39.50
N ARG A 301 21.77 -9.46 -39.65
CA ARG A 301 21.05 -9.02 -40.83
C ARG A 301 21.93 -9.04 -42.08
N LEU A 302 23.16 -8.53 -42.00
CA LEU A 302 24.11 -8.54 -43.12
C LEU A 302 24.45 -9.95 -43.57
N LYS A 303 24.66 -10.86 -42.62
CA LYS A 303 24.90 -12.28 -42.93
C LYS A 303 23.70 -12.90 -43.65
N SER A 304 22.49 -12.69 -43.14
CA SER A 304 21.27 -13.20 -43.80
C SER A 304 21.08 -12.68 -45.22
N LEU A 305 21.49 -11.44 -45.51
CA LEU A 305 21.38 -10.84 -46.84
C LEU A 305 22.43 -11.36 -47.82
N ARG A 306 23.63 -11.72 -47.35
CA ARG A 306 24.67 -12.34 -48.18
C ARG A 306 24.41 -13.81 -48.43
N ASP A 307 23.89 -14.53 -47.43
CA ASP A 307 23.53 -15.94 -47.57
C ASP A 307 22.30 -16.15 -48.49
N ALA A 308 21.49 -15.10 -48.69
CA ALA A 308 20.34 -15.09 -49.59
C ALA A 308 20.66 -14.67 -51.04
N LYS A 309 21.90 -14.26 -51.32
CA LYS A 309 22.41 -13.95 -52.66
C LYS A 309 23.23 -15.11 -53.19
#